data_AF-A0A0F6W214-F1
#
_entry.id   AF-A0A0F6W214-F1
#
_cell.length_a   1.000
_cell.length_b   1.000
_cell.length_c   1.000
_cell.angle_alpha   90.00
_cell.angle_beta   90.00
_cell.angle_gamma   90.00
#
_symmetry.space_group_name_H-M   'P 1'
#
loop_
_entity.id
_entity.type
_entity.pdbx_description
1 polymer ?
#
loop_
_entity_poly.entity_id
_entity_poly.type
_entity_poly.pdbx_seq_one_letter_code
_entity_poly.pdbx_strand_id
1 'polypeptide(L)'
;MKHERAFRLPSPLIAFAIALASVFAISAPAHAQRALQQVLDLNRQAMEAYNNLEIEQANTLLNQALQAAQRGRVTGAPLARTYMNLGVVAIGGLGDNGAGLNYFTQALQADPNVQLDPLTSTPDIQTTFALARQRAGAGGGGGGGQVEVPPPDPSGGEGGGGGGGGAPGNLTHAPVPEQLAQTAVPVYIEVPGRPAHVYLYYRAHGMREFQRVDMQRVAGGYGYEIPCTDVFEPEIAYYVVAFGTDGSPVGFAGAQATPITVPIVASRSQPAPALPGRAPPTQCQESECPPGMAGCDSGGRALGDSCTSDSQCTSGNCEDDLCAPSDGGGGGGGGGGGSGAPRFFARIGGGLGMSYVQQGMRADRVPCAPGDADCIEFARGPVQEIENWPSYGDANYSYDAGFWGGNGYVPVSGSFESSTPDSRPDVAAGTGGTETVCGGSRDDQGFGNEACLFVRDPGLVANLQLRLEVGYYFLDWLGVSAFARFQPISGLGTLSFMLVGARVHFRVFDEGQDSGPSVSVHLGGSAGQIQVAVPNNGPSAPYGQSGLGGFHVGTNIGYRFTRNVGIFVNPDFMFQVPEFLFNIDLTLGLEVGF
;
A
#
# COMPACT_ATOMS: atom_id res chain seq x y z
N MET A 1 -68.72 11.23 58.17
CA MET A 1 -69.43 10.67 57.01
C MET A 1 -69.99 11.81 56.18
N LYS A 2 -69.79 11.74 54.84
CA LYS A 2 -70.38 12.58 53.77
C LYS A 2 -69.89 14.03 53.70
N HIS A 3 -69.63 14.66 52.55
CA HIS A 3 -69.25 14.28 51.19
C HIS A 3 -68.81 15.60 50.50
N GLU A 4 -68.05 15.45 49.42
CA GLU A 4 -67.41 16.48 48.59
C GLU A 4 -68.33 17.59 48.04
N ARG A 5 -67.70 18.68 47.57
CA ARG A 5 -67.82 19.16 46.18
C ARG A 5 -66.71 20.18 45.87
N ALA A 6 -65.70 19.76 45.11
CA ALA A 6 -64.78 20.66 44.41
C ALA A 6 -65.04 20.61 42.90
N PHE A 7 -65.07 21.81 42.32
CA PHE A 7 -65.53 22.18 41.00
C PHE A 7 -64.58 21.70 39.89
N ARG A 8 -65.09 20.92 38.93
CA ARG A 8 -64.38 20.52 37.70
C ARG A 8 -64.60 21.59 36.62
N LEU A 9 -63.52 22.15 36.09
CA LEU A 9 -63.51 22.89 34.83
C LEU A 9 -63.06 21.96 33.68
N PRO A 10 -63.65 22.07 32.47
CA PRO A 10 -63.43 21.12 31.40
C PRO A 10 -62.12 21.36 30.65
N SER A 11 -61.48 20.23 30.34
CA SER A 11 -60.17 20.07 29.70
C SER A 11 -60.34 19.89 28.18
N PRO A 12 -60.41 20.96 27.38
CA PRO A 12 -59.91 20.83 26.00
C PRO A 12 -59.04 22.01 25.51
N LEU A 13 -58.99 23.13 26.22
CA LEU A 13 -58.33 24.35 25.71
C LEU A 13 -56.81 24.42 25.96
N ILE A 14 -56.28 23.60 26.87
CA ILE A 14 -54.82 23.53 27.12
C ILE A 14 -54.13 22.58 26.12
N ALA A 15 -54.85 21.61 25.56
CA ALA A 15 -54.30 20.65 24.60
C ALA A 15 -54.08 21.24 23.20
N PHE A 16 -54.85 22.27 22.81
CA PHE A 16 -54.75 22.85 21.47
C PHE A 16 -53.60 23.85 21.32
N ALA A 17 -53.16 24.50 22.41
CA ALA A 17 -52.03 25.43 22.39
C ALA A 17 -50.66 24.71 22.33
N ILE A 18 -50.56 23.47 22.80
CA ILE A 18 -49.32 22.66 22.74
C ILE A 18 -49.18 21.97 21.37
N ALA A 19 -50.29 21.66 20.69
CA ALA A 19 -50.27 21.00 19.38
C ALA A 19 -49.89 21.95 18.22
N LEU A 20 -50.15 23.26 18.33
CA LEU A 20 -49.84 24.23 17.25
C LEU A 20 -48.42 24.79 17.31
N ALA A 21 -47.70 24.62 18.43
CA ALA A 21 -46.31 25.08 18.60
C ALA A 21 -45.26 24.04 18.16
N SER A 22 -45.66 22.79 17.91
CA SER A 22 -44.77 21.67 17.55
C SER A 22 -44.66 21.36 16.06
N VAL A 23 -45.34 22.11 15.17
CA VAL A 23 -45.38 21.84 13.71
C VAL A 23 -44.43 22.73 12.89
N PHE A 24 -43.74 23.71 13.49
CA PHE A 24 -42.89 24.67 12.75
C PHE A 24 -41.37 24.53 12.90
N ALA A 25 -40.86 23.41 13.44
CA ALA A 25 -39.43 23.31 13.81
C ALA A 25 -38.60 22.19 13.15
N ILE A 26 -39.07 21.49 12.10
CA ILE A 26 -38.23 20.48 11.41
C ILE A 26 -38.45 20.49 9.90
N SER A 27 -38.01 21.54 9.22
CA SER A 27 -37.84 21.50 7.77
C SER A 27 -36.73 22.43 7.30
N ALA A 28 -35.49 21.96 7.45
CA ALA A 28 -34.36 22.28 6.57
C ALA A 28 -33.19 21.28 6.79
N PRO A 29 -32.49 20.81 5.74
CA PRO A 29 -32.99 20.62 4.37
C PRO A 29 -32.52 19.30 3.73
N ALA A 30 -33.37 18.67 2.92
CA ALA A 30 -32.96 17.62 1.98
C ALA A 30 -31.84 18.08 1.01
N HIS A 31 -31.62 19.40 0.89
CA HIS A 31 -30.51 19.99 0.12
C HIS A 31 -29.11 19.82 0.75
N ALA A 32 -28.99 19.73 2.07
CA ALA A 32 -27.68 19.57 2.73
C ALA A 32 -27.10 18.17 2.46
N GLN A 33 -27.97 17.15 2.46
CA GLN A 33 -27.59 15.76 2.16
C GLN A 33 -27.09 15.60 0.72
N ARG A 34 -27.75 16.27 -0.24
CA ARG A 34 -27.35 16.24 -1.66
C ARG A 34 -26.01 16.93 -1.90
N ALA A 35 -25.77 18.08 -1.29
CA ALA A 35 -24.51 18.80 -1.42
C ALA A 35 -23.35 18.05 -0.78
N LEU A 36 -23.58 17.39 0.36
CA LEU A 36 -22.60 16.53 1.01
C LEU A 36 -22.18 15.37 0.08
N GLN A 37 -23.14 14.63 -0.48
CA GLN A 37 -22.84 13.53 -1.39
C GLN A 37 -22.05 14.00 -2.62
N GLN A 38 -22.45 15.13 -3.21
CA GLN A 38 -21.74 15.71 -4.34
C GLN A 38 -20.27 16.06 -4.01
N VAL A 39 -19.99 16.56 -2.81
CA VAL A 39 -18.61 16.85 -2.36
C VAL A 39 -17.79 15.57 -2.19
N LEU A 40 -18.37 14.50 -1.67
CA LEU A 40 -17.69 13.21 -1.51
C LEU A 40 -17.37 12.57 -2.86
N ASP A 41 -18.32 12.59 -3.80
CA ASP A 41 -18.14 12.05 -5.15
C ASP A 41 -17.04 12.81 -5.92
N LEU A 42 -17.05 14.14 -5.88
CA LEU A 42 -16.02 14.95 -6.54
C LEU A 42 -14.63 14.74 -5.94
N ASN A 43 -14.53 14.56 -4.61
CA ASN A 43 -13.27 14.19 -3.96
C ASN A 43 -12.75 12.83 -4.43
N ARG A 44 -13.63 11.84 -4.57
CA ARG A 44 -13.25 10.51 -5.05
C ARG A 44 -12.75 10.57 -6.49
N GLN A 45 -13.52 11.21 -7.38
CA GLN A 45 -13.17 11.36 -8.79
C GLN A 45 -11.86 12.14 -8.99
N ALA A 46 -11.62 13.18 -8.17
CA ALA A 46 -10.39 13.92 -8.24
C ALA A 46 -9.16 13.08 -7.87
N MET A 47 -9.26 12.23 -6.85
CA MET A 47 -8.15 11.36 -6.45
C MET A 47 -7.94 10.21 -7.44
N GLU A 48 -9.01 9.74 -8.10
CA GLU A 48 -8.91 8.82 -9.23
C GLU A 48 -8.16 9.47 -10.41
N ALA A 49 -8.52 10.70 -10.79
CA ALA A 49 -7.81 11.47 -11.81
C ALA A 49 -6.33 11.73 -11.45
N TYR A 50 -6.06 12.07 -10.19
CA TYR A 50 -4.69 12.25 -9.70
C TYR A 50 -3.86 10.96 -9.79
N ASN A 51 -4.44 9.81 -9.41
CA ASN A 51 -3.78 8.51 -9.54
C ASN A 51 -3.52 8.11 -11.00
N ASN A 52 -4.36 8.57 -11.92
CA ASN A 52 -4.19 8.40 -13.36
C ASN A 52 -3.24 9.44 -13.99
N LEU A 53 -2.59 10.28 -13.17
CA LEU A 53 -1.69 11.36 -13.57
C LEU A 53 -2.37 12.51 -14.35
N GLU A 54 -3.70 12.63 -14.26
CA GLU A 54 -4.50 13.70 -14.86
C GLU A 54 -4.61 14.90 -13.89
N ILE A 55 -3.49 15.58 -13.68
CA ILE A 55 -3.32 16.58 -12.60
C ILE A 55 -4.27 17.78 -12.75
N GLU A 56 -4.44 18.30 -13.97
CA GLU A 56 -5.32 19.44 -14.26
C GLU A 56 -6.80 19.10 -14.00
N GLN A 57 -7.20 17.88 -14.32
CA GLN A 57 -8.55 17.38 -14.09
C GLN A 57 -8.80 17.17 -12.59
N ALA A 58 -7.85 16.59 -11.86
CA ALA A 58 -7.91 16.46 -10.41
C ALA A 58 -8.09 17.82 -9.72
N ASN A 59 -7.28 18.82 -10.10
CA ASN A 59 -7.40 20.18 -9.55
C ASN A 59 -8.76 20.82 -9.88
N THR A 60 -9.28 20.62 -11.08
CA THR A 60 -10.59 21.14 -11.49
C THR A 60 -11.72 20.52 -10.66
N LEU A 61 -11.72 19.20 -10.49
CA LEU A 61 -12.72 18.47 -9.70
C LEU A 61 -12.71 18.88 -8.23
N LEU A 62 -11.52 19.10 -7.65
CA LEU A 62 -11.40 19.57 -6.25
C LEU A 62 -11.87 21.01 -6.07
N ASN A 63 -11.62 21.90 -7.02
CA ASN A 63 -12.18 23.25 -6.99
C ASN A 63 -13.71 23.23 -7.11
N GLN A 64 -14.28 22.34 -7.93
CA GLN A 64 -15.72 22.12 -7.98
C GLN A 64 -16.27 21.58 -6.65
N ALA A 65 -15.55 20.66 -6.00
CA ALA A 65 -15.90 20.13 -4.68
C ALA A 65 -15.93 21.24 -3.63
N LEU A 66 -14.93 22.15 -3.64
CA LEU A 66 -14.87 23.28 -2.73
C LEU A 66 -16.06 24.25 -2.94
N GLN A 67 -16.40 24.56 -4.20
CA GLN A 67 -17.56 25.40 -4.53
C GLN A 67 -18.90 24.74 -4.16
N ALA A 68 -19.01 23.41 -4.32
CA ALA A 68 -20.19 22.66 -3.90
C ALA A 68 -20.32 22.66 -2.36
N ALA A 69 -19.21 22.49 -1.64
CA ALA A 69 -19.18 22.57 -0.19
C ALA A 69 -19.61 23.95 0.33
N GLN A 70 -19.13 25.03 -0.28
CA GLN A 70 -19.50 26.40 0.09
C GLN A 70 -20.98 26.69 -0.14
N ARG A 71 -21.51 26.33 -1.31
CA ARG A 71 -22.94 26.52 -1.63
C ARG A 71 -23.86 25.68 -0.74
N GLY A 72 -23.43 24.45 -0.43
CA GLY A 72 -24.15 23.52 0.43
C GLY A 72 -23.98 23.76 1.93
N ARG A 73 -23.10 24.69 2.33
CA ARG A 73 -22.67 24.90 3.73
C ARG A 73 -22.14 23.62 4.40
N VAL A 74 -21.43 22.79 3.63
CA VAL A 74 -20.77 21.57 4.13
C VAL A 74 -19.56 21.98 4.96
N THR A 75 -19.45 21.44 6.18
CA THR A 75 -18.40 21.78 7.16
C THR A 75 -17.83 20.50 7.78
N GLY A 76 -16.75 20.62 8.56
CA GLY A 76 -16.11 19.49 9.23
C GLY A 76 -15.31 18.58 8.30
N ALA A 77 -15.26 17.29 8.62
CA ALA A 77 -14.41 16.30 7.95
C ALA A 77 -14.53 16.26 6.40
N PRO A 78 -15.73 16.35 5.78
CA PRO A 78 -15.83 16.35 4.31
C PRO A 78 -15.16 17.56 3.65
N LEU A 79 -15.27 18.75 4.26
CA LEU A 79 -14.61 19.96 3.78
C LEU A 79 -13.09 19.89 4.02
N ALA A 80 -12.68 19.40 5.19
CA ALA A 80 -11.28 19.19 5.52
C ALA A 80 -10.62 18.23 4.50
N ARG A 81 -11.31 17.16 4.09
CA ARG A 81 -10.79 16.21 3.10
C ARG A 81 -10.62 16.83 1.71
N THR A 82 -11.51 17.72 1.29
CA THR A 82 -11.31 18.51 0.06
C THR A 82 -10.04 19.33 0.11
N TYR A 83 -9.78 20.02 1.23
CA TYR A 83 -8.55 20.78 1.41
C TYR A 83 -7.30 19.90 1.50
N MET A 84 -7.40 18.72 2.12
CA MET A 84 -6.29 17.74 2.12
C MET A 84 -5.94 17.31 0.70
N ASN A 85 -6.93 16.96 -0.10
CA ASN A 85 -6.71 16.53 -1.49
C ASN A 85 -6.14 17.67 -2.35
N LEU A 86 -6.60 18.91 -2.16
CA LEU A 86 -6.01 20.09 -2.81
C LEU A 86 -4.54 20.29 -2.43
N GLY A 87 -4.19 20.06 -1.16
CA GLY A 87 -2.81 20.12 -0.70
C GLY A 87 -1.91 19.05 -1.32
N VAL A 88 -2.42 17.81 -1.40
CA VAL A 88 -1.73 16.68 -2.06
C VAL A 88 -1.51 16.96 -3.54
N VAL A 89 -2.54 17.39 -4.28
CA VAL A 89 -2.43 17.68 -5.72
C VAL A 89 -1.53 18.90 -5.97
N ALA A 90 -1.58 19.92 -5.13
CA ALA A 90 -0.71 21.09 -5.26
C ALA A 90 0.77 20.71 -5.12
N ILE A 91 1.12 19.85 -4.17
CA ILE A 91 2.52 19.46 -3.93
C ILE A 91 2.95 18.37 -4.91
N GLY A 92 2.23 17.25 -4.95
CA GLY A 92 2.63 16.08 -5.72
C GLY A 92 2.35 16.19 -7.22
N GLY A 93 1.37 17.00 -7.63
CA GLY A 93 1.02 17.21 -9.03
C GLY A 93 1.59 18.49 -9.64
N LEU A 94 1.64 19.58 -8.86
CA LEU A 94 2.01 20.92 -9.38
C LEU A 94 3.35 21.46 -8.82
N GLY A 95 3.95 20.78 -7.83
CA GLY A 95 5.18 21.24 -7.17
C GLY A 95 5.02 22.50 -6.32
N ASP A 96 3.79 22.95 -6.06
CA ASP A 96 3.49 24.18 -5.32
C ASP A 96 3.30 23.89 -3.82
N ASN A 97 4.43 23.89 -3.11
CA ASN A 97 4.49 23.72 -1.67
C ASN A 97 3.83 24.88 -0.89
N GLY A 98 3.79 26.08 -1.48
CA GLY A 98 3.15 27.24 -0.87
C GLY A 98 1.63 27.11 -0.84
N ALA A 99 1.04 26.76 -1.97
CA ALA A 99 -0.38 26.44 -2.07
C ALA A 99 -0.73 25.21 -1.20
N GLY A 100 0.10 24.16 -1.26
CA GLY A 100 -0.08 22.95 -0.46
C GLY A 100 -0.16 23.22 1.04
N LEU A 101 0.76 24.03 1.57
CA LEU A 101 0.78 24.44 2.97
C LEU A 101 -0.47 25.23 3.39
N ASN A 102 -0.95 26.13 2.53
CA ASN A 102 -2.15 26.92 2.78
C ASN A 102 -3.40 26.03 2.80
N TYR A 103 -3.50 25.06 1.90
CA TYR A 103 -4.61 24.11 1.88
C TYR A 103 -4.60 23.18 3.10
N PHE A 104 -3.44 22.63 3.48
CA PHE A 104 -3.35 21.84 4.71
C PHE A 104 -3.68 22.64 5.96
N THR A 105 -3.32 23.92 6.01
CA THR A 105 -3.70 24.79 7.13
C THR A 105 -5.22 24.98 7.19
N GLN A 106 -5.88 25.18 6.04
CA GLN A 106 -7.35 25.25 5.95
C GLN A 106 -8.02 23.92 6.31
N ALA A 107 -7.43 22.79 5.93
CA ALA A 107 -7.92 21.46 6.29
C ALA A 107 -7.95 21.26 7.81
N LEU A 108 -6.86 21.63 8.49
CA LEU A 108 -6.73 21.52 9.95
C LEU A 108 -7.63 22.50 10.70
N GLN A 109 -7.95 23.65 10.10
CA GLN A 109 -8.95 24.58 10.64
C GLN A 109 -10.38 24.02 10.51
N ALA A 110 -10.67 23.29 9.43
CA ALA A 110 -11.97 22.66 9.20
C ALA A 110 -12.17 21.38 10.05
N ASP A 111 -11.11 20.58 10.24
CA ASP A 111 -11.07 19.43 11.13
C ASP A 111 -9.65 19.24 11.72
N PRO A 112 -9.44 19.53 13.02
CA PRO A 112 -8.14 19.37 13.68
C PRO A 112 -7.61 17.92 13.69
N ASN A 113 -8.50 16.92 13.54
CA ASN A 113 -8.15 15.51 13.59
C ASN A 113 -7.85 14.91 12.21
N VAL A 114 -7.89 15.73 11.15
CA VAL A 114 -7.62 15.25 9.78
C VAL A 114 -6.19 14.70 9.67
N GLN A 115 -6.04 13.61 8.92
CA GLN A 115 -4.78 12.90 8.71
C GLN A 115 -4.52 12.74 7.22
N LEU A 116 -3.23 12.71 6.85
CA LEU A 116 -2.83 12.37 5.49
C LEU A 116 -3.21 10.92 5.18
N ASP A 117 -3.59 10.67 3.93
CA ASP A 117 -3.76 9.31 3.44
C ASP A 117 -2.37 8.68 3.21
N PRO A 118 -2.05 7.54 3.83
CA PRO A 118 -0.75 6.88 3.66
C PRO A 118 -0.39 6.61 2.20
N LEU A 119 -1.38 6.41 1.33
CA LEU A 119 -1.16 6.09 -0.09
C LEU A 119 -0.75 7.30 -0.94
N THR A 120 -0.98 8.53 -0.46
CA THR A 120 -0.62 9.76 -1.18
C THR A 120 0.44 10.59 -0.44
N SER A 121 1.02 10.02 0.62
CA SER A 121 1.96 10.66 1.52
C SER A 121 3.41 10.55 1.03
N THR A 122 3.79 11.32 0.02
CA THR A 122 5.22 11.51 -0.30
C THR A 122 5.92 12.30 0.82
N PRO A 123 7.26 12.19 0.97
CA PRO A 123 7.98 12.95 1.99
C PRO A 123 7.72 14.46 1.98
N ASP A 124 7.55 15.08 0.80
CA ASP A 124 7.25 16.51 0.66
C ASP A 124 5.84 16.87 1.15
N ILE A 125 4.87 15.99 0.87
CA ILE A 125 3.50 16.11 1.36
C ILE A 125 3.47 15.96 2.89
N GLN A 126 4.21 14.99 3.42
CA GLN A 126 4.30 14.74 4.87
C GLN A 126 4.95 15.92 5.60
N THR A 127 6.06 16.44 5.09
CA THR A 127 6.78 17.58 5.67
C THR A 127 5.92 18.85 5.65
N THR A 128 5.25 19.14 4.54
CA THR A 128 4.38 20.32 4.40
C THR A 128 3.15 20.22 5.30
N PHE A 129 2.57 19.03 5.46
CA PHE A 129 1.45 18.81 6.38
C PHE A 129 1.87 18.93 7.86
N ALA A 130 3.06 18.44 8.22
CA ALA A 130 3.62 18.62 9.56
C ALA A 130 3.83 20.11 9.89
N LEU A 131 4.32 20.89 8.93
CA LEU A 131 4.44 22.35 9.06
C LEU A 131 3.07 23.03 9.22
N ALA A 132 2.05 22.58 8.48
CA ALA A 132 0.69 23.07 8.62
C ALA A 132 0.11 22.81 10.02
N ARG A 133 0.38 21.63 10.60
CA ARG A 133 -0.01 21.29 11.98
C ARG A 133 0.63 22.20 13.01
N GLN A 134 1.91 22.54 12.86
CA GLN A 134 2.57 23.49 13.75
C GLN A 134 1.95 24.89 13.67
N ARG A 135 1.59 25.36 12.47
CA ARG A 135 0.92 26.66 12.27
C ARG A 135 -0.50 26.67 12.85
N ALA A 136 -1.25 25.58 12.68
CA ALA A 136 -2.59 25.44 13.26
C ALA A 136 -2.54 25.33 14.79
N GLY A 137 -1.52 24.68 15.35
CA GLY A 137 -1.30 24.53 16.80
C GLY A 137 -0.77 25.79 17.49
N ALA A 138 -0.02 26.65 16.79
CA ALA A 138 0.45 27.94 17.31
C ALA A 138 -0.64 29.05 17.31
N GLY A 139 -1.78 28.80 16.66
CA GLY A 139 -2.86 29.77 16.41
C GLY A 139 -4.07 29.65 17.32
N GLY A 140 -3.90 29.23 18.58
CA GLY A 140 -4.95 29.25 19.60
C GLY A 140 -5.27 30.68 20.08
N GLY A 141 -5.74 31.53 19.19
CA GLY A 141 -6.14 32.91 19.48
C GLY A 141 -6.93 33.46 18.30
N GLY A 142 -8.26 33.55 18.47
CA GLY A 142 -9.20 33.80 17.39
C GLY A 142 -9.14 35.18 16.73
N GLY A 143 -9.91 35.30 15.65
CA GLY A 143 -10.26 36.57 15.02
C GLY A 143 -10.19 36.50 13.50
N GLY A 144 -11.36 36.43 12.86
CA GLY A 144 -11.47 36.41 11.41
C GLY A 144 -10.95 37.68 10.74
N GLY A 145 -10.49 37.53 9.50
CA GLY A 145 -10.11 38.62 8.62
C GLY A 145 -9.58 38.07 7.31
N GLN A 146 -10.39 38.16 6.25
CA GLN A 146 -9.93 37.96 4.89
C GLN A 146 -8.87 39.03 4.59
N VAL A 147 -7.67 38.63 4.17
CA VAL A 147 -6.68 39.55 3.61
C VAL A 147 -6.58 39.25 2.12
N GLU A 148 -7.18 40.16 1.36
CA GLU A 148 -7.09 40.30 -0.08
C GLU A 148 -5.64 40.64 -0.47
N VAL A 149 -5.13 39.94 -1.47
CA VAL A 149 -3.77 40.08 -2.00
C VAL A 149 -3.72 41.29 -2.95
N PRO A 150 -2.90 42.34 -2.71
CA PRO A 150 -2.63 43.35 -3.73
C PRO A 150 -1.55 42.86 -4.72
N PRO A 151 -1.61 43.24 -5.99
CA PRO A 151 -0.64 42.84 -7.01
C PRO A 151 0.71 43.56 -6.85
N PRO A 152 1.84 42.97 -7.29
CA PRO A 152 3.15 43.59 -7.19
C PRO A 152 3.38 44.64 -8.29
N ASP A 153 3.80 45.83 -7.90
CA ASP A 153 4.32 46.89 -8.79
C ASP A 153 5.86 46.75 -8.91
N PRO A 154 6.45 46.77 -10.11
CA PRO A 154 7.90 46.68 -10.30
C PRO A 154 8.55 48.07 -10.37
N SER A 155 9.40 48.43 -9.39
CA SER A 155 10.52 49.37 -9.63
C SER A 155 11.38 49.60 -8.38
N GLY A 156 12.69 49.74 -8.59
CA GLY A 156 13.59 50.44 -7.65
C GLY A 156 14.85 49.65 -7.25
N GLY A 157 15.95 49.90 -7.95
CA GLY A 157 17.22 49.19 -7.80
C GLY A 157 18.24 49.77 -6.80
N GLU A 158 19.33 49.01 -6.74
CA GLU A 158 20.75 49.36 -6.53
C GLU A 158 21.28 49.82 -5.15
N GLY A 159 22.32 49.11 -4.70
CA GLY A 159 23.19 49.45 -3.57
C GLY A 159 24.07 48.28 -3.15
N GLY A 160 25.20 48.07 -3.83
CA GLY A 160 25.96 46.82 -3.87
C GLY A 160 26.80 46.44 -2.64
N GLY A 161 27.34 45.21 -2.69
CA GLY A 161 28.40 44.75 -1.79
C GLY A 161 28.62 43.24 -1.73
N GLY A 162 29.35 42.66 -2.70
CA GLY A 162 30.30 41.56 -2.45
C GLY A 162 29.79 40.11 -2.37
N GLY A 163 29.95 39.38 -3.48
CA GLY A 163 30.41 37.98 -3.58
C GLY A 163 29.95 36.92 -2.57
N GLY A 164 29.07 36.04 -3.03
CA GLY A 164 28.81 34.74 -2.39
C GLY A 164 27.53 34.12 -2.94
N GLY A 165 27.64 33.30 -3.99
CA GLY A 165 26.52 32.52 -4.53
C GLY A 165 26.10 31.45 -3.54
N GLY A 166 25.29 31.83 -2.54
CA GLY A 166 24.60 30.88 -1.68
C GLY A 166 23.47 30.23 -2.46
N ALA A 167 23.40 28.90 -2.45
CA ALA A 167 22.23 28.18 -2.90
C ALA A 167 20.98 28.67 -2.15
N PRO A 168 19.79 28.73 -2.78
CA PRO A 168 18.57 29.11 -2.08
C PRO A 168 18.32 28.17 -0.90
N GLY A 169 18.24 28.73 0.32
CA GLY A 169 18.16 27.94 1.54
C GLY A 169 18.40 28.74 2.81
N ASN A 170 18.02 28.15 3.94
CA ASN A 170 18.31 28.69 5.28
C ASN A 170 19.54 28.03 5.94
N LEU A 171 20.20 27.09 5.25
CA LEU A 171 21.45 26.47 5.69
C LEU A 171 22.66 27.08 4.96
N THR A 172 23.76 27.24 5.69
CA THR A 172 25.01 27.74 5.13
C THR A 172 25.71 26.61 4.36
N HIS A 173 25.76 26.76 3.04
CA HIS A 173 26.36 25.80 2.13
C HIS A 173 27.15 26.52 1.04
N ALA A 174 28.34 26.00 0.73
CA ALA A 174 29.17 26.46 -0.38
C ALA A 174 29.11 25.42 -1.51
N PRO A 175 28.42 25.71 -2.63
CA PRO A 175 28.32 24.79 -3.75
C PRO A 175 29.69 24.43 -4.32
N VAL A 176 29.84 23.17 -4.74
CA VAL A 176 31.00 22.73 -5.53
C VAL A 176 30.91 23.41 -6.90
N PRO A 177 31.91 24.21 -7.31
CA PRO A 177 31.81 25.02 -8.52
C PRO A 177 31.89 24.18 -9.81
N GLU A 178 32.69 23.13 -9.80
CA GLU A 178 32.88 22.17 -10.90
C GLU A 178 33.65 20.95 -10.39
N GLN A 179 33.50 19.81 -11.06
CA GLN A 179 34.28 18.61 -10.77
C GLN A 179 34.66 17.86 -12.06
N LEU A 180 35.75 17.10 -12.01
CA LEU A 180 36.14 16.23 -13.13
C LEU A 180 35.20 15.02 -13.24
N ALA A 181 34.98 14.54 -14.46
CA ALA A 181 34.32 13.26 -14.68
C ALA A 181 35.04 12.14 -13.92
N GLN A 182 34.27 11.15 -13.47
CA GLN A 182 34.73 10.00 -12.70
C GLN A 182 35.56 10.39 -11.46
N THR A 183 35.25 11.51 -10.83
CA THR A 183 35.92 11.97 -9.61
C THR A 183 34.86 12.28 -8.58
N ALA A 184 34.98 11.76 -7.35
CA ALA A 184 33.91 11.91 -6.36
C ALA A 184 33.60 13.40 -6.09
N VAL A 185 32.32 13.74 -5.86
CA VAL A 185 31.90 15.12 -5.58
C VAL A 185 31.72 15.28 -4.07
N PRO A 186 32.62 15.99 -3.36
CA PRO A 186 32.51 16.22 -1.92
C PRO A 186 31.52 17.34 -1.64
N VAL A 187 30.39 17.02 -1.01
CA VAL A 187 29.38 17.98 -0.58
C VAL A 187 29.49 18.18 0.93
N TYR A 188 29.70 19.43 1.36
CA TYR A 188 29.79 19.81 2.76
C TYR A 188 28.77 20.89 3.13
N ILE A 189 28.18 20.79 4.31
CA ILE A 189 27.20 21.74 4.82
C ILE A 189 27.35 21.96 6.33
N GLU A 190 27.13 23.19 6.78
CA GLU A 190 27.07 23.54 8.20
C GLU A 190 25.61 23.78 8.60
N VAL A 191 25.14 22.95 9.53
CA VAL A 191 23.77 23.03 10.05
C VAL A 191 23.83 23.56 11.48
N PRO A 192 23.16 24.68 11.80
CA PRO A 192 23.12 25.18 13.17
C PRO A 192 22.42 24.17 14.10
N GLY A 193 22.96 24.01 15.31
CA GLY A 193 22.42 23.10 16.31
C GLY A 193 22.87 21.64 16.14
N ARG A 194 22.03 20.70 16.57
CA ARG A 194 22.30 19.25 16.50
C ARG A 194 21.12 18.55 15.83
N PRO A 195 21.05 18.53 14.49
CA PRO A 195 20.03 17.74 13.79
C PRO A 195 20.23 16.26 14.09
N ALA A 196 19.14 15.49 14.02
CA ALA A 196 19.16 14.03 14.14
C ALA A 196 19.70 13.37 12.88
N HIS A 197 19.30 13.87 11.70
CA HIS A 197 19.77 13.39 10.40
C HIS A 197 19.96 14.55 9.43
N VAL A 198 20.91 14.43 8.51
CA VAL A 198 21.11 15.39 7.42
C VAL A 198 21.19 14.60 6.13
N TYR A 199 20.18 14.72 5.28
CA TYR A 199 20.10 13.97 4.03
C TYR A 199 20.54 14.80 2.84
N LEU A 200 21.39 14.22 2.01
CA LEU A 200 21.69 14.68 0.66
C LEU A 200 20.79 13.93 -0.31
N TYR A 201 20.15 14.67 -1.20
CA TYR A 201 19.38 14.15 -2.32
C TYR A 201 20.11 14.52 -3.59
N TYR A 202 20.69 13.55 -4.29
CA TYR A 202 21.44 13.81 -5.53
C TYR A 202 20.87 13.04 -6.71
N ARG A 203 21.03 13.60 -7.91
CA ARG A 203 20.64 13.01 -9.18
C ARG A 203 21.79 13.13 -10.15
N ALA A 204 22.38 11.99 -10.48
CA ALA A 204 23.43 11.88 -11.49
C ALA A 204 22.87 11.81 -12.91
N HIS A 205 23.75 11.93 -13.91
CA HIS A 205 23.39 11.73 -15.30
C HIS A 205 22.78 10.33 -15.52
N GLY A 206 21.59 10.28 -16.11
CA GLY A 206 20.84 9.04 -16.34
C GLY A 206 19.89 8.62 -15.21
N MET A 207 19.99 9.23 -14.02
CA MET A 207 19.02 9.00 -12.93
C MET A 207 17.74 9.81 -13.18
N ARG A 208 16.57 9.17 -13.06
CA ARG A 208 15.26 9.83 -13.21
C ARG A 208 14.81 10.54 -11.94
N GLU A 209 15.21 10.03 -10.79
CA GLU A 209 14.81 10.49 -9.46
C GLU A 209 16.03 10.85 -8.61
N PHE A 210 15.82 11.64 -7.57
CA PHE A 210 16.88 11.95 -6.60
C PHE A 210 17.09 10.77 -5.64
N GLN A 211 18.32 10.31 -5.53
CA GLN A 211 18.73 9.32 -4.55
C GLN A 211 19.03 10.00 -3.20
N ARG A 212 18.43 9.47 -2.14
CA ARG A 212 18.63 9.95 -0.76
C ARG A 212 19.77 9.20 -0.07
N VAL A 213 20.72 9.94 0.50
CA VAL A 213 21.83 9.40 1.30
C VAL A 213 22.01 10.20 2.59
N ASP A 214 22.45 9.53 3.66
CA ASP A 214 22.71 10.16 4.96
C ASP A 214 24.12 10.76 5.01
N MET A 215 24.21 12.05 5.30
CA MET A 215 25.48 12.77 5.41
C MET A 215 26.13 12.49 6.77
N GLN A 216 27.45 12.27 6.75
CA GLN A 216 28.20 11.94 7.96
C GLN A 216 28.79 13.20 8.58
N ARG A 217 28.95 13.22 9.92
CA ARG A 217 29.63 14.34 10.59
C ARG A 217 31.09 14.42 10.13
N VAL A 218 31.50 15.60 9.67
CA VAL A 218 32.88 15.90 9.25
C VAL A 218 33.23 17.29 9.74
N ALA A 219 34.33 17.42 10.50
CA ALA A 219 34.75 18.68 11.11
C ALA A 219 33.60 19.36 11.90
N GLY A 220 33.24 20.60 11.54
CA GLY A 220 32.17 21.38 12.17
C GLY A 220 30.77 21.15 11.60
N GLY A 221 30.63 20.30 10.58
CA GLY A 221 29.38 20.14 9.83
C GLY A 221 29.14 18.70 9.39
N TYR A 222 28.51 18.55 8.23
CA TYR A 222 28.15 17.27 7.64
C TYR A 222 28.68 17.19 6.22
N GLY A 223 29.25 16.05 5.86
CA GLY A 223 29.87 15.79 4.58
C GLY A 223 29.41 14.47 3.97
N TYR A 224 29.30 14.45 2.64
CA TYR A 224 29.13 13.23 1.86
C TYR A 224 29.90 13.35 0.55
N GLU A 225 30.47 12.25 0.07
CA GLU A 225 31.17 12.17 -1.22
C GLU A 225 30.31 11.37 -2.18
N ILE A 226 29.76 12.03 -3.21
CA ILE A 226 29.01 11.34 -4.26
C ILE A 226 29.99 10.41 -5.01
N PRO A 227 29.71 9.10 -5.11
CA PRO A 227 30.66 8.13 -5.64
C PRO A 227 31.15 8.49 -7.04
N CYS A 228 32.44 8.30 -7.32
CA CYS A 228 33.00 8.62 -8.65
C CYS A 228 32.37 7.80 -9.79
N THR A 229 31.77 6.64 -9.49
CA THR A 229 30.99 5.83 -10.44
C THR A 229 29.68 6.48 -10.88
N ASP A 230 29.22 7.52 -10.19
CA ASP A 230 27.98 8.23 -10.52
C ASP A 230 28.28 9.62 -11.11
N VAL A 231 29.56 10.02 -11.20
CA VAL A 231 29.97 11.36 -11.60
C VAL A 231 30.35 11.38 -13.08
N PHE A 232 29.37 11.66 -13.92
CA PHE A 232 29.54 11.79 -15.37
C PHE A 232 29.06 13.14 -15.90
N GLU A 233 29.55 13.52 -17.08
CA GLU A 233 29.06 14.70 -17.81
C GLU A 233 27.56 14.58 -18.11
N PRO A 234 26.80 15.70 -18.15
CA PRO A 234 27.29 17.09 -18.05
C PRO A 234 27.23 17.70 -16.64
N GLU A 235 26.42 17.16 -15.73
CA GLU A 235 26.24 17.73 -14.39
C GLU A 235 25.71 16.71 -13.38
N ILE A 236 25.89 17.04 -12.10
CA ILE A 236 25.13 16.46 -10.99
C ILE A 236 24.24 17.52 -10.37
N ALA A 237 22.98 17.19 -10.10
CA ALA A 237 22.05 18.03 -9.37
C ALA A 237 21.84 17.50 -7.94
N TYR A 238 21.80 18.35 -6.93
CA TYR A 238 21.49 17.93 -5.56
C TYR A 238 20.79 19.01 -4.73
N TYR A 239 20.19 18.58 -3.62
CA TYR A 239 19.75 19.45 -2.53
C TYR A 239 19.93 18.74 -1.19
N VAL A 240 19.97 19.51 -0.10
CA VAL A 240 20.20 18.98 1.25
C VAL A 240 19.06 19.39 2.17
N VAL A 241 18.63 18.46 3.02
CA VAL A 241 17.61 18.71 4.06
C VAL A 241 18.10 18.18 5.40
N ALA A 242 18.08 19.02 6.43
CA ALA A 242 18.40 18.65 7.81
C ALA A 242 17.12 18.41 8.61
N PHE A 243 17.10 17.36 9.42
CA PHE A 243 15.97 16.96 10.26
C PHE A 243 16.32 17.00 11.75
N GLY A 244 15.42 17.55 12.57
CA GLY A 244 15.50 17.58 14.02
C GLY A 244 15.20 16.21 14.65
N THR A 245 15.37 16.12 15.98
CA THR A 245 15.08 14.90 16.76
C THR A 245 13.60 14.50 16.78
N ASP A 246 12.72 15.43 16.44
CA ASP A 246 11.28 15.23 16.29
C ASP A 246 10.87 14.86 14.85
N GLY A 247 11.85 14.66 13.96
CA GLY A 247 11.63 14.36 12.54
C GLY A 247 11.17 15.57 11.71
N SER A 248 11.15 16.78 12.27
CA SER A 248 10.83 18.00 11.53
C SER A 248 12.02 18.50 10.69
N PRO A 249 11.81 19.07 9.49
CA PRO A 249 12.90 19.70 8.75
C PRO A 249 13.33 20.99 9.47
N VAL A 250 14.60 21.06 9.87
CA VAL A 250 15.19 22.22 10.56
C VAL A 250 15.94 23.16 9.60
N GLY A 251 16.21 22.71 8.37
CA GLY A 251 16.69 23.57 7.30
C GLY A 251 17.00 22.85 6.00
N PHE A 252 17.25 23.63 4.94
CA PHE A 252 17.57 23.15 3.60
C PHE A 252 18.61 24.01 2.87
N ALA A 253 19.27 23.41 1.88
CA ALA A 253 20.09 24.07 0.87
C ALA A 253 19.75 23.50 -0.51
N GLY A 254 19.22 24.34 -1.41
CA GLY A 254 18.58 23.91 -2.66
C GLY A 254 17.21 23.28 -2.44
N ALA A 255 16.51 22.95 -3.52
CA ALA A 255 15.25 22.21 -3.48
C ALA A 255 15.13 21.26 -4.68
N GLN A 256 14.19 20.32 -4.66
CA GLN A 256 13.97 19.42 -5.80
C GLN A 256 13.63 20.15 -7.11
N ALA A 257 12.84 21.23 -7.04
CA ALA A 257 12.47 22.05 -8.20
C ALA A 257 13.60 22.99 -8.65
N THR A 258 14.48 23.38 -7.73
CA THR A 258 15.62 24.28 -7.96
C THR A 258 16.88 23.70 -7.31
N PRO A 259 17.40 22.58 -7.84
CA PRO A 259 18.54 21.91 -7.24
C PRO A 259 19.81 22.73 -7.47
N ILE A 260 20.80 22.48 -6.62
CA ILE A 260 22.16 22.96 -6.81
C ILE A 260 22.79 22.08 -7.88
N THR A 261 23.31 22.68 -8.95
CA THR A 261 23.97 21.96 -10.03
C THR A 261 25.48 22.10 -9.95
N VAL A 262 26.19 20.99 -10.15
CA VAL A 262 27.65 20.92 -10.24
C VAL A 262 28.00 20.50 -11.66
N PRO A 263 28.60 21.40 -12.46
CA PRO A 263 29.13 21.05 -13.77
C PRO A 263 30.20 19.97 -13.65
N ILE A 264 30.06 18.90 -14.44
CA ILE A 264 31.07 17.86 -14.58
C ILE A 264 31.82 18.11 -15.89
N VAL A 265 33.14 18.33 -15.79
CA VAL A 265 33.99 18.84 -16.87
C VAL A 265 35.16 17.90 -17.17
N ALA A 266 35.59 17.86 -18.43
CA ALA A 266 36.79 17.10 -18.83
C ALA A 266 38.10 17.69 -18.28
N SER A 267 38.17 19.01 -18.06
CA SER A 267 39.29 19.67 -17.39
C SER A 267 38.80 20.76 -16.45
N ARG A 268 39.40 20.83 -15.26
CA ARG A 268 38.99 21.74 -14.18
C ARG A 268 39.82 23.01 -14.22
N SER A 269 39.17 24.16 -14.15
CA SER A 269 39.76 25.49 -14.04
C SER A 269 39.98 25.94 -12.57
N GLN A 270 39.25 25.33 -11.64
CA GLN A 270 39.28 25.62 -10.20
C GLN A 270 40.11 24.59 -9.41
N PRO A 271 40.57 24.94 -8.19
CA PRO A 271 41.18 23.99 -7.26
C PRO A 271 40.26 22.79 -7.00
N ALA A 272 40.86 21.63 -6.74
CA ALA A 272 40.11 20.41 -6.45
C ALA A 272 39.26 20.59 -5.18
N PRO A 273 37.92 20.40 -5.26
CA PRO A 273 37.09 20.49 -4.07
C PRO A 273 37.41 19.32 -3.14
N ALA A 274 37.33 19.55 -1.83
CA ALA A 274 37.60 18.54 -0.80
C ALA A 274 36.70 18.76 0.41
N LEU A 275 36.38 17.69 1.14
CA LEU A 275 35.79 17.84 2.46
C LEU A 275 36.78 18.49 3.44
N PRO A 276 36.31 19.26 4.44
CA PRO A 276 37.19 19.87 5.42
C PRO A 276 38.08 18.85 6.14
N GLY A 277 39.40 19.09 6.11
CA GLY A 277 40.39 18.22 6.74
C GLY A 277 40.73 16.94 5.97
N ARG A 278 40.27 16.78 4.71
CA ARG A 278 40.61 15.66 3.84
C ARG A 278 41.36 16.11 2.59
N ALA A 279 42.12 15.20 2.00
CA ALA A 279 42.70 15.41 0.68
C ALA A 279 41.59 15.39 -0.39
N PRO A 280 41.75 16.13 -1.51
CA PRO A 280 40.79 16.06 -2.61
C PRO A 280 40.67 14.64 -3.18
N PRO A 281 39.45 14.21 -3.57
CA PRO A 281 39.24 12.89 -4.14
C PRO A 281 39.98 12.75 -5.48
N THR A 282 40.53 11.56 -5.71
CA THR A 282 41.17 11.18 -6.97
C THR A 282 40.13 10.65 -7.97
N GLN A 283 40.46 10.68 -9.26
CA GLN A 283 39.62 10.03 -10.26
C GLN A 283 39.58 8.53 -10.00
N CYS A 284 38.42 7.91 -10.23
CA CYS A 284 38.26 6.47 -10.31
C CYS A 284 39.31 5.93 -11.30
N GLN A 285 40.28 5.15 -10.81
CA GLN A 285 41.15 4.34 -11.66
C GLN A 285 40.35 3.10 -12.07
N GLU A 286 40.29 2.82 -13.36
CA GLU A 286 39.80 1.55 -13.86
C GLU A 286 40.84 0.50 -13.44
N SER A 287 40.49 -0.31 -12.45
CA SER A 287 41.30 -1.34 -11.74
C SER A 287 42.25 -0.86 -10.64
N GLU A 288 41.78 -0.93 -9.38
CA GLU A 288 42.62 -1.35 -8.25
C GLU A 288 41.70 -1.81 -7.10
N CYS A 289 41.84 -3.09 -6.73
CA CYS A 289 41.08 -3.75 -5.68
C CYS A 289 41.14 -2.96 -4.37
N PRO A 290 40.02 -2.81 -3.65
CA PRO A 290 39.99 -2.10 -2.38
C PRO A 290 40.93 -2.78 -1.37
N PRO A 291 41.66 -2.00 -0.54
CA PRO A 291 42.64 -2.54 0.39
C PRO A 291 41.96 -3.44 1.43
N GLY A 292 42.27 -4.74 1.40
CA GLY A 292 41.74 -5.74 2.35
C GLY A 292 41.39 -7.10 1.77
N MET A 293 41.39 -7.30 0.44
CA MET A 293 41.24 -8.62 -0.18
C MET A 293 42.61 -9.27 -0.45
N ALA A 294 42.81 -10.47 0.08
CA ALA A 294 43.98 -11.30 -0.22
C ALA A 294 43.82 -11.90 -1.63
N GLY A 295 44.79 -11.65 -2.52
CA GLY A 295 44.81 -12.23 -3.88
C GLY A 295 45.40 -11.35 -4.98
N CYS A 296 45.68 -10.07 -4.73
CA CYS A 296 46.20 -9.14 -5.74
C CYS A 296 47.72 -8.88 -5.66
N ASP A 297 48.50 -9.83 -5.13
CA ASP A 297 49.96 -9.81 -5.23
C ASP A 297 50.44 -11.05 -5.98
N SER A 298 50.31 -11.06 -7.31
CA SER A 298 51.20 -11.80 -8.20
C SER A 298 50.87 -11.50 -9.65
N GLY A 299 51.82 -10.99 -10.42
CA GLY A 299 51.72 -10.70 -11.86
C GLY A 299 51.59 -11.94 -12.75
N GLY A 300 50.60 -12.78 -12.47
CA GLY A 300 50.18 -13.89 -13.31
C GLY A 300 49.19 -13.47 -14.38
N ARG A 301 49.08 -14.27 -15.43
CA ARG A 301 48.11 -14.17 -16.51
C ARG A 301 46.71 -14.53 -16.02
N ALA A 302 45.69 -13.88 -16.57
CA ALA A 302 44.31 -14.03 -16.13
C ALA A 302 43.70 -15.35 -16.64
N LEU A 303 42.55 -15.73 -16.09
CA LEU A 303 41.80 -16.91 -16.55
C LEU A 303 41.46 -16.76 -18.05
N GLY A 304 41.72 -17.80 -18.84
CA GLY A 304 41.53 -17.80 -20.29
C GLY A 304 42.68 -17.18 -21.10
N ASP A 305 43.72 -16.65 -20.46
CA ASP A 305 44.96 -16.28 -21.16
C ASP A 305 45.76 -17.54 -21.51
N SER A 306 46.50 -17.47 -22.61
CA SER A 306 47.38 -18.58 -22.98
C SER A 306 48.51 -18.74 -21.96
N CYS A 307 48.89 -19.98 -21.67
CA CYS A 307 49.94 -20.32 -20.74
C CYS A 307 50.72 -21.54 -21.22
N THR A 308 51.95 -21.70 -20.74
CA THR A 308 52.75 -22.92 -20.99
C THR A 308 53.18 -23.62 -19.70
N SER A 309 52.80 -23.08 -18.53
CA SER A 309 53.08 -23.64 -17.21
C SER A 309 52.19 -22.98 -16.16
N ASP A 310 51.76 -23.73 -15.15
CA ASP A 310 50.89 -23.31 -14.05
C ASP A 310 51.29 -21.98 -13.37
N SER A 311 52.60 -21.77 -13.16
CA SER A 311 53.12 -20.56 -12.52
C SER A 311 52.93 -19.28 -13.33
N GLN A 312 52.57 -19.38 -14.60
CA GLN A 312 52.24 -18.22 -15.44
C GLN A 312 50.81 -17.74 -15.20
N CYS A 313 49.95 -18.57 -14.61
CA CYS A 313 48.55 -18.26 -14.38
C CYS A 313 48.36 -17.77 -12.95
N THR A 314 47.55 -16.72 -12.77
CA THR A 314 47.16 -16.25 -11.44
C THR A 314 46.39 -17.32 -10.66
N SER A 315 45.66 -18.18 -11.37
CA SER A 315 45.04 -19.36 -10.78
C SER A 315 46.03 -20.43 -10.34
N GLY A 316 47.29 -20.39 -10.80
CA GLY A 316 48.25 -21.46 -10.56
C GLY A 316 47.90 -22.77 -11.27
N ASN A 317 47.05 -22.73 -12.31
CA ASN A 317 46.65 -23.90 -13.08
C ASN A 317 46.58 -23.54 -14.57
N CYS A 318 47.38 -24.22 -15.39
CA CYS A 318 47.43 -24.09 -16.84
C CYS A 318 46.90 -25.39 -17.48
N GLU A 319 45.68 -25.33 -17.99
CA GLU A 319 44.97 -26.48 -18.57
C GLU A 319 44.65 -26.19 -20.04
N ASP A 320 45.01 -27.12 -20.93
CA ASP A 320 44.84 -26.96 -22.40
C ASP A 320 45.43 -25.65 -22.96
N ASP A 321 46.65 -25.31 -22.53
CA ASP A 321 47.37 -24.07 -22.87
C ASP A 321 46.63 -22.78 -22.46
N LEU A 322 45.65 -22.87 -21.56
CA LEU A 322 44.85 -21.75 -21.04
C LEU A 322 44.84 -21.73 -19.52
N CYS A 323 44.90 -20.55 -18.93
CA CYS A 323 44.81 -20.42 -17.47
C CYS A 323 43.40 -20.80 -16.99
N ALA A 324 43.30 -21.89 -16.25
CA ALA A 324 42.05 -22.46 -15.73
C ALA A 324 41.96 -22.27 -14.21
N PRO A 325 40.77 -22.23 -13.60
CA PRO A 325 40.64 -22.13 -12.15
C PRO A 325 41.34 -23.33 -11.46
N SER A 326 41.99 -23.09 -10.32
CA SER A 326 42.63 -24.16 -9.55
C SER A 326 41.64 -24.78 -8.57
N ASP A 327 41.41 -26.08 -8.71
CA ASP A 327 40.64 -26.87 -7.75
C ASP A 327 41.57 -27.28 -6.60
N GLY A 328 41.69 -26.43 -5.59
CA GLY A 328 42.60 -26.63 -4.45
C GLY A 328 41.96 -26.37 -3.09
N GLY A 329 41.27 -27.36 -2.52
CA GLY A 329 40.90 -27.36 -1.11
C GLY A 329 42.03 -27.84 -0.18
N GLY A 330 42.07 -27.33 1.06
CA GLY A 330 42.79 -28.00 2.15
C GLY A 330 43.18 -27.18 3.39
N GLY A 331 42.34 -27.20 4.43
CA GLY A 331 42.80 -27.51 5.80
C GLY A 331 42.87 -26.38 6.86
N GLY A 332 41.95 -26.43 7.84
CA GLY A 332 42.29 -26.11 9.25
C GLY A 332 41.31 -25.27 10.08
N GLY A 333 40.28 -25.91 10.66
CA GLY A 333 39.92 -25.69 12.08
C GLY A 333 38.79 -24.72 12.45
N GLY A 334 37.55 -25.22 12.44
CA GLY A 334 36.62 -25.09 13.58
C GLY A 334 35.63 -23.92 13.60
N GLY A 335 34.38 -24.18 13.18
CA GLY A 335 33.23 -23.34 13.58
C GLY A 335 32.03 -23.29 12.62
N GLY A 336 31.46 -24.44 12.22
CA GLY A 336 30.03 -24.52 11.82
C GLY A 336 29.57 -23.70 10.60
N GLY A 337 30.37 -23.61 9.54
CA GLY A 337 29.93 -23.08 8.24
C GLY A 337 29.61 -24.22 7.27
N GLY A 338 28.32 -24.51 7.07
CA GLY A 338 27.89 -25.38 5.96
C GLY A 338 27.94 -24.60 4.65
N SER A 339 28.81 -25.02 3.73
CA SER A 339 29.00 -24.47 2.38
C SER A 339 27.84 -24.82 1.43
N GLY A 340 26.60 -24.69 1.90
CA GLY A 340 25.38 -24.91 1.13
C GLY A 340 24.49 -23.67 1.16
N ALA A 341 23.53 -23.60 0.24
CA ALA A 341 22.48 -22.58 0.26
C ALA A 341 21.83 -22.50 1.66
N PRO A 342 21.34 -21.32 2.08
CA PRO A 342 20.74 -21.15 3.39
C PRO A 342 19.70 -22.23 3.67
N ARG A 343 19.79 -22.83 4.85
CA ARG A 343 18.89 -23.91 5.22
C ARG A 343 17.56 -23.36 5.65
N PHE A 344 17.52 -22.26 6.39
CA PHE A 344 16.28 -21.57 6.68
C PHE A 344 15.93 -20.59 5.57
N PHE A 345 14.64 -20.44 5.33
CA PHE A 345 14.13 -19.42 4.43
C PHE A 345 12.82 -18.83 4.94
N ALA A 346 12.60 -17.57 4.63
CA ALA A 346 11.34 -16.87 4.80
C ALA A 346 10.97 -16.21 3.47
N ARG A 347 9.70 -16.30 3.09
CA ARG A 347 9.16 -15.69 1.88
C ARG A 347 7.94 -14.87 2.24
N ILE A 348 7.89 -13.67 1.66
CA ILE A 348 6.74 -12.79 1.75
C ILE A 348 6.41 -12.30 0.35
N GLY A 349 5.15 -12.41 -0.06
CA GLY A 349 4.74 -12.03 -1.40
C GLY A 349 3.27 -11.67 -1.50
N GLY A 350 2.96 -10.87 -2.51
CA GLY A 350 1.59 -10.58 -2.95
C GLY A 350 1.29 -11.34 -4.23
N GLY A 351 0.03 -11.68 -4.47
CA GLY A 351 -0.35 -12.42 -5.66
C GLY A 351 -1.79 -12.25 -6.07
N LEU A 352 -2.05 -12.68 -7.29
CA LEU A 352 -3.39 -12.77 -7.87
C LEU A 352 -3.76 -14.24 -7.97
N GLY A 353 -4.95 -14.56 -7.46
CA GLY A 353 -5.57 -15.86 -7.56
C GLY A 353 -6.73 -15.85 -8.55
N MET A 354 -6.94 -16.95 -9.24
CA MET A 354 -8.16 -17.21 -10.01
C MET A 354 -8.84 -18.45 -9.43
N SER A 355 -10.04 -18.28 -8.91
CA SER A 355 -10.86 -19.35 -8.36
C SER A 355 -11.93 -19.78 -9.36
N TYR A 356 -12.04 -21.06 -9.63
CA TYR A 356 -13.15 -21.63 -10.36
C TYR A 356 -14.27 -21.99 -9.38
N VAL A 357 -15.33 -21.19 -9.42
CA VAL A 357 -16.55 -21.36 -8.61
C VAL A 357 -17.46 -22.34 -9.33
N GLN A 358 -17.95 -23.35 -8.61
CA GLN A 358 -18.84 -24.37 -9.16
C GLN A 358 -20.30 -24.06 -8.89
N GLN A 359 -21.17 -24.55 -9.78
CA GLN A 359 -22.60 -24.59 -9.51
C GLN A 359 -22.87 -25.45 -8.27
N GLY A 360 -23.78 -25.01 -7.41
CA GLY A 360 -24.09 -25.66 -6.15
C GLY A 360 -23.17 -25.27 -5.00
N MET A 361 -22.16 -24.42 -5.22
CA MET A 361 -21.29 -23.96 -4.14
C MET A 361 -22.07 -23.13 -3.12
N ARG A 362 -21.97 -23.44 -1.82
CA ARG A 362 -22.69 -22.69 -0.76
C ARG A 362 -22.22 -21.24 -0.63
N ALA A 363 -23.15 -20.32 -0.40
CA ALA A 363 -22.85 -18.91 -0.11
C ALA A 363 -22.65 -18.64 1.40
N ASP A 364 -21.90 -17.60 1.75
CA ASP A 364 -21.56 -17.27 3.15
C ASP A 364 -22.71 -16.69 3.95
N ARG A 365 -23.62 -15.98 3.28
CA ARG A 365 -24.80 -15.38 3.85
C ARG A 365 -25.94 -15.33 2.83
N VAL A 366 -27.15 -15.12 3.33
CA VAL A 366 -28.25 -14.62 2.51
C VAL A 366 -28.04 -13.12 2.25
N PRO A 367 -28.59 -12.53 1.17
CA PRO A 367 -28.33 -11.13 0.78
C PRO A 367 -28.83 -10.11 1.81
N CYS A 368 -29.48 -10.57 2.89
CA CYS A 368 -30.11 -9.76 3.92
C CYS A 368 -29.85 -10.40 5.30
N ALA A 369 -28.85 -9.95 6.05
CA ALA A 369 -28.78 -10.24 7.48
C ALA A 369 -29.75 -9.29 8.22
N PRO A 370 -30.56 -9.77 9.19
CA PRO A 370 -31.40 -8.89 9.99
C PRO A 370 -30.53 -7.94 10.83
N GLY A 371 -30.38 -6.69 10.39
CA GLY A 371 -29.62 -5.66 11.11
C GLY A 371 -28.74 -4.76 10.25
N ASP A 372 -28.50 -5.10 8.98
CA ASP A 372 -27.69 -4.26 8.08
C ASP A 372 -28.49 -3.03 7.62
N ALA A 373 -28.04 -1.84 8.03
CA ALA A 373 -28.71 -0.56 7.80
C ALA A 373 -28.96 -0.24 6.31
N ASP A 374 -28.18 -0.83 5.41
CA ASP A 374 -28.31 -0.67 3.95
C ASP A 374 -29.53 -1.41 3.35
N CYS A 375 -30.20 -2.27 4.13
CA CYS A 375 -31.46 -2.92 3.72
C CYS A 375 -32.69 -2.44 4.52
N ILE A 376 -32.53 -1.55 5.51
CA ILE A 376 -33.62 -1.13 6.42
C ILE A 376 -34.61 -0.17 5.74
N GLU A 377 -34.30 0.42 4.58
CA GLU A 377 -35.25 1.32 3.92
C GLU A 377 -36.48 0.62 3.29
N PHE A 378 -36.43 -0.69 3.02
CA PHE A 378 -37.56 -1.37 2.36
C PHE A 378 -38.53 -2.09 3.31
N ALA A 379 -38.12 -2.36 4.56
CA ALA A 379 -38.93 -3.11 5.54
C ALA A 379 -39.92 -2.24 6.35
N ARG A 380 -40.09 -0.96 6.01
CA ARG A 380 -41.00 -0.02 6.71
C ARG A 380 -42.26 0.35 5.92
N GLY A 381 -42.55 -0.32 4.81
CA GLY A 381 -43.81 -0.17 4.10
C GLY A 381 -44.98 -0.81 4.86
N PRO A 382 -46.19 -0.20 4.85
CA PRO A 382 -47.35 -0.76 5.53
C PRO A 382 -47.72 -2.12 4.95
N VAL A 383 -47.95 -3.10 5.83
CA VAL A 383 -48.41 -4.45 5.50
C VAL A 383 -49.80 -4.34 4.85
N GLN A 384 -49.93 -4.65 3.56
CA GLN A 384 -51.22 -4.97 2.97
C GLN A 384 -51.33 -6.50 2.85
N GLU A 385 -52.38 -7.06 3.46
CA GLU A 385 -52.77 -8.47 3.31
C GLU A 385 -52.93 -8.80 1.82
N ILE A 386 -52.08 -9.70 1.31
CA ILE A 386 -52.29 -10.34 0.00
C ILE A 386 -53.04 -11.64 0.26
N GLU A 387 -54.34 -11.61 -0.02
CA GLU A 387 -55.34 -12.64 0.30
C GLU A 387 -55.31 -13.90 -0.58
N ASN A 388 -54.22 -14.22 -1.28
CA ASN A 388 -54.18 -15.40 -2.16
C ASN A 388 -52.81 -16.10 -2.16
N TRP A 389 -52.66 -17.09 -1.27
CA TRP A 389 -51.61 -18.10 -1.38
C TRP A 389 -52.14 -19.29 -2.21
N PRO A 390 -51.52 -19.67 -3.35
CA PRO A 390 -51.82 -20.95 -3.99
C PRO A 390 -51.30 -22.09 -3.12
N SER A 391 -52.13 -23.13 -2.93
CA SER A 391 -51.78 -24.32 -2.13
C SER A 391 -50.53 -25.04 -2.62
N TYR A 392 -49.74 -25.48 -1.64
CA TYR A 392 -48.62 -26.41 -1.74
C TYR A 392 -49.01 -27.69 -2.50
N GLY A 393 -48.27 -28.00 -3.57
CA GLY A 393 -48.39 -29.26 -4.30
C GLY A 393 -47.40 -29.31 -5.45
N ASP A 394 -46.39 -30.17 -5.30
CA ASP A 394 -45.64 -30.85 -6.36
C ASP A 394 -45.29 -30.03 -7.61
N ALA A 395 -44.17 -29.30 -7.59
CA ALA A 395 -43.47 -28.95 -8.82
C ALA A 395 -42.01 -28.50 -8.58
N ASN A 396 -41.10 -29.13 -9.33
CA ASN A 396 -39.74 -28.67 -9.60
C ASN A 396 -39.78 -27.29 -10.29
N TYR A 397 -39.89 -26.21 -9.52
CA TYR A 397 -39.72 -24.85 -10.02
C TYR A 397 -38.35 -24.31 -9.63
N SER A 398 -37.50 -24.04 -10.63
CA SER A 398 -36.36 -23.14 -10.45
C SER A 398 -36.91 -21.72 -10.27
N TYR A 399 -37.09 -21.30 -9.03
CA TYR A 399 -37.32 -19.89 -8.75
C TYR A 399 -35.96 -19.19 -8.90
N ASP A 400 -35.89 -18.12 -9.72
CA ASP A 400 -34.88 -17.09 -9.49
C ASP A 400 -35.04 -16.72 -8.01
N ALA A 401 -34.06 -17.02 -7.15
CA ALA A 401 -34.19 -16.84 -5.71
C ALA A 401 -34.78 -15.45 -5.47
N GLY A 402 -35.85 -15.31 -4.70
CA GLY A 402 -36.51 -14.02 -4.57
C GLY A 402 -37.21 -13.92 -3.25
N PHE A 403 -37.05 -12.79 -2.59
CA PHE A 403 -37.70 -12.53 -1.31
C PHE A 403 -39.00 -11.76 -1.56
N TRP A 404 -40.10 -12.28 -1.02
CA TRP A 404 -41.36 -11.55 -0.97
C TRP A 404 -41.33 -10.62 0.24
N GLY A 405 -41.13 -9.32 -0.01
CA GLY A 405 -41.39 -8.29 0.98
C GLY A 405 -42.83 -7.80 0.89
N GLY A 406 -43.30 -7.04 1.89
CA GLY A 406 -44.66 -6.45 1.93
C GLY A 406 -45.01 -5.52 0.75
N ASN A 407 -44.08 -5.29 -0.20
CA ASN A 407 -44.25 -4.52 -1.43
C ASN A 407 -43.98 -5.34 -2.72
N GLY A 408 -43.95 -6.68 -2.67
CA GLY A 408 -43.83 -7.55 -3.85
C GLY A 408 -42.57 -8.41 -3.91
N TYR A 409 -42.44 -9.17 -5.00
CA TYR A 409 -41.33 -10.08 -5.27
C TYR A 409 -40.05 -9.33 -5.63
N VAL A 410 -38.99 -9.52 -4.85
CA VAL A 410 -37.65 -9.04 -5.18
C VAL A 410 -36.85 -10.23 -5.70
N PRO A 411 -36.60 -10.35 -7.02
CA PRO A 411 -35.69 -11.37 -7.52
C PRO A 411 -34.27 -11.05 -7.05
N VAL A 412 -33.61 -12.02 -6.40
CA VAL A 412 -32.16 -12.21 -6.40
C VAL A 412 -31.78 -12.55 -7.84
N SER A 413 -31.84 -11.55 -8.71
CA SER A 413 -31.33 -11.66 -10.06
C SER A 413 -29.81 -11.76 -9.99
N GLY A 414 -29.22 -12.87 -10.44
CA GLY A 414 -27.76 -13.04 -10.49
C GLY A 414 -27.32 -14.49 -10.39
N SER A 415 -26.03 -14.67 -10.10
CA SER A 415 -25.33 -15.96 -10.10
C SER A 415 -25.63 -16.88 -8.89
N PHE A 416 -26.76 -16.72 -8.20
CA PHE A 416 -27.15 -17.53 -7.03
C PHE A 416 -28.59 -18.06 -7.13
N GLU A 417 -28.82 -19.27 -6.60
CA GLU A 417 -30.11 -19.96 -6.45
C GLU A 417 -30.35 -20.31 -4.96
N SER A 418 -31.62 -20.35 -4.53
CA SER A 418 -32.01 -20.68 -3.15
C SER A 418 -32.64 -22.07 -3.09
N SER A 419 -32.29 -22.87 -2.08
CA SER A 419 -33.01 -24.12 -1.79
C SER A 419 -33.26 -24.31 -0.29
N THR A 420 -34.35 -25.01 0.05
CA THR A 420 -34.64 -25.45 1.41
C THR A 420 -33.94 -26.78 1.71
N PRO A 421 -33.55 -27.07 2.96
CA PRO A 421 -32.88 -28.31 3.35
C PRO A 421 -33.59 -29.60 2.90
N ASP A 422 -34.93 -29.60 2.85
CA ASP A 422 -35.73 -30.77 2.46
C ASP A 422 -35.68 -31.10 0.95
N SER A 423 -35.21 -30.18 0.10
CA SER A 423 -35.21 -30.35 -1.36
C SER A 423 -33.87 -30.84 -1.94
N ARG A 424 -32.81 -30.94 -1.12
CA ARG A 424 -31.50 -31.51 -1.51
C ARG A 424 -31.00 -32.50 -0.44
N PRO A 425 -31.27 -33.81 -0.58
CA PRO A 425 -30.83 -34.82 0.39
C PRO A 425 -29.30 -34.92 0.53
N ASP A 426 -28.55 -34.39 -0.45
CA ASP A 426 -27.09 -34.39 -0.49
C ASP A 426 -26.45 -33.45 0.55
N VAL A 427 -27.23 -32.50 1.10
CA VAL A 427 -26.78 -31.46 2.05
C VAL A 427 -27.06 -31.87 3.51
N ALA A 428 -27.87 -32.90 3.75
CA ALA A 428 -28.32 -33.30 5.08
C ALA A 428 -27.33 -34.22 5.85
N ALA A 429 -26.20 -34.60 5.25
CA ALA A 429 -25.29 -35.61 5.81
C ALA A 429 -23.83 -35.13 5.88
N GLY A 430 -23.56 -34.14 6.73
CA GLY A 430 -22.21 -33.64 6.99
C GLY A 430 -21.99 -33.26 8.45
N THR A 431 -21.89 -34.26 9.32
CA THR A 431 -21.23 -34.27 10.65
C THR A 431 -21.26 -32.98 11.51
N GLY A 432 -22.11 -33.04 12.54
CA GLY A 432 -22.03 -32.37 13.85
C GLY A 432 -20.94 -31.31 14.07
N GLY A 433 -21.30 -30.06 13.85
CA GLY A 433 -20.58 -28.87 14.27
C GLY A 433 -21.49 -27.66 14.07
N THR A 434 -21.70 -26.90 15.13
CA THR A 434 -22.60 -25.74 15.23
C THR A 434 -22.39 -24.65 14.17
N GLU A 435 -23.50 -23.98 13.83
CA GLU A 435 -23.69 -22.82 12.92
C GLU A 435 -23.85 -23.11 11.42
N THR A 436 -24.96 -23.78 11.08
CA THR A 436 -25.62 -23.59 9.79
C THR A 436 -26.19 -22.16 9.74
N VAL A 437 -25.42 -21.16 9.31
CA VAL A 437 -26.01 -19.84 8.99
C VAL A 437 -26.73 -19.97 7.66
N CYS A 438 -27.92 -20.56 7.68
CA CYS A 438 -28.95 -20.37 6.67
C CYS A 438 -29.92 -19.34 7.25
N GLY A 439 -30.34 -18.37 6.43
CA GLY A 439 -31.18 -17.27 6.91
C GLY A 439 -32.53 -17.83 7.36
N GLY A 440 -32.78 -17.86 8.67
CA GLY A 440 -34.09 -18.19 9.21
C GLY A 440 -35.01 -16.98 9.08
N SER A 441 -36.12 -17.11 8.33
CA SER A 441 -37.28 -16.23 8.54
C SER A 441 -37.87 -16.57 9.91
N ARG A 442 -37.94 -15.59 10.80
CA ARG A 442 -38.75 -15.68 12.01
C ARG A 442 -40.18 -15.38 11.60
N ASP A 443 -40.95 -16.42 11.29
CA ASP A 443 -42.40 -16.30 11.22
C ASP A 443 -42.94 -16.46 12.65
N ASP A 444 -43.82 -15.54 13.08
CA ASP A 444 -44.51 -15.52 14.39
C ASP A 444 -45.44 -16.74 14.63
N GLN A 445 -45.32 -17.81 13.82
CA GLN A 445 -46.13 -19.03 13.89
C GLN A 445 -45.32 -20.33 13.93
N GLY A 446 -43.99 -20.28 14.13
CA GLY A 446 -43.24 -21.47 14.57
C GLY A 446 -42.88 -22.52 13.50
N PHE A 447 -42.85 -22.16 12.22
CA PHE A 447 -42.27 -23.00 11.16
C PHE A 447 -41.18 -22.23 10.40
N GLY A 448 -39.98 -22.16 10.96
CA GLY A 448 -38.83 -21.52 10.31
C GLY A 448 -38.16 -22.47 9.31
N ASN A 449 -38.42 -22.30 8.02
CA ASN A 449 -37.63 -22.97 6.99
C ASN A 449 -36.35 -22.15 6.76
N GLU A 450 -35.22 -22.69 7.20
CA GLU A 450 -33.89 -22.15 6.91
C GLU A 450 -33.65 -22.21 5.39
N ALA A 451 -33.38 -21.07 4.74
CA ALA A 451 -33.05 -21.05 3.31
C ALA A 451 -31.55 -20.83 3.12
N CYS A 452 -30.92 -21.66 2.28
CA CYS A 452 -29.51 -21.56 1.95
C CYS A 452 -29.35 -21.09 0.49
N LEU A 453 -28.36 -20.24 0.23
CA LEU A 453 -28.00 -19.80 -1.12
C LEU A 453 -26.84 -20.62 -1.68
N PHE A 454 -26.93 -20.92 -2.97
CA PHE A 454 -25.93 -21.68 -3.72
C PHE A 454 -25.60 -20.95 -5.02
N VAL A 455 -24.37 -21.10 -5.49
CA VAL A 455 -23.95 -20.55 -6.78
C VAL A 455 -24.71 -21.25 -7.90
N ARG A 456 -25.32 -20.47 -8.78
CA ARG A 456 -26.05 -20.93 -9.96
C ARG A 456 -25.11 -21.11 -11.15
N ASP A 457 -24.39 -20.04 -11.46
CA ASP A 457 -23.56 -19.96 -12.66
C ASP A 457 -22.10 -20.19 -12.28
N PRO A 458 -21.47 -21.28 -12.73
CA PRO A 458 -20.06 -21.52 -12.47
C PRO A 458 -19.19 -20.54 -13.28
N GLY A 459 -18.01 -20.21 -12.77
CA GLY A 459 -17.15 -19.24 -13.45
C GLY A 459 -15.81 -18.99 -12.76
N LEU A 460 -14.94 -18.25 -13.44
CA LEU A 460 -13.66 -17.81 -12.89
C LEU A 460 -13.82 -16.47 -12.17
N VAL A 461 -13.30 -16.42 -10.95
CA VAL A 461 -13.33 -15.23 -10.09
C VAL A 461 -11.91 -14.89 -9.65
N ALA A 462 -11.51 -13.65 -9.90
CA ALA A 462 -10.24 -13.14 -9.43
C ALA A 462 -10.28 -12.87 -7.91
N ASN A 463 -9.19 -13.16 -7.21
CA ASN A 463 -9.00 -12.82 -5.82
C ASN A 463 -7.56 -12.33 -5.58
N LEU A 464 -7.39 -11.43 -4.61
CA LEU A 464 -6.08 -10.90 -4.22
C LEU A 464 -5.58 -11.67 -3.00
N GLN A 465 -4.30 -12.02 -2.95
CA GLN A 465 -3.73 -12.69 -1.78
C GLN A 465 -2.36 -12.14 -1.36
N LEU A 466 -2.09 -12.25 -0.06
CA LEU A 466 -0.79 -12.08 0.56
C LEU A 466 -0.35 -13.43 1.11
N ARG A 467 0.93 -13.77 0.95
CA ARG A 467 1.49 -15.05 1.39
C ARG A 467 2.72 -14.81 2.24
N LEU A 468 2.75 -15.50 3.38
CA LEU A 468 3.91 -15.64 4.25
C LEU A 468 4.28 -17.12 4.30
N GLU A 469 5.55 -17.45 4.11
CA GLU A 469 6.05 -18.81 4.20
C GLU A 469 7.38 -18.81 4.95
N VAL A 470 7.57 -19.75 5.88
CA VAL A 470 8.82 -19.94 6.61
C VAL A 470 9.16 -21.42 6.59
N GLY A 471 10.38 -21.76 6.19
CA GLY A 471 10.78 -23.15 6.03
C GLY A 471 12.24 -23.43 6.29
N TYR A 472 12.56 -24.72 6.23
CA TYR A 472 13.86 -25.29 6.52
C TYR A 472 14.17 -26.46 5.57
N TYR A 473 15.31 -26.39 4.89
CA TYR A 473 15.92 -27.47 4.14
C TYR A 473 16.81 -28.30 5.08
N PHE A 474 16.36 -29.51 5.38
CA PHE A 474 17.11 -30.46 6.23
C PHE A 474 18.05 -31.35 5.40
N LEU A 475 17.77 -31.49 4.10
CA LEU A 475 18.69 -32.02 3.09
C LEU A 475 18.86 -30.98 1.99
N ASP A 476 19.93 -31.08 1.20
CA ASP A 476 20.21 -30.12 0.12
C ASP A 476 19.13 -30.10 -0.96
N TRP A 477 18.36 -31.17 -1.09
CA TRP A 477 17.26 -31.33 -2.05
C TRP A 477 15.86 -31.34 -1.41
N LEU A 478 15.73 -31.44 -0.08
CA LEU A 478 14.46 -31.65 0.61
C LEU A 478 14.28 -30.70 1.80
N GLY A 479 13.16 -29.98 1.79
CA GLY A 479 12.79 -29.07 2.87
C GLY A 479 11.33 -29.15 3.25
N VAL A 480 10.99 -28.51 4.36
CA VAL A 480 9.61 -28.33 4.83
C VAL A 480 9.37 -26.86 5.15
N SER A 481 8.13 -26.40 4.98
CA SER A 481 7.73 -25.05 5.40
C SER A 481 6.35 -25.04 6.01
N ALA A 482 6.10 -24.04 6.83
CA ALA A 482 4.77 -23.59 7.20
C ALA A 482 4.44 -22.33 6.39
N PHE A 483 3.18 -22.17 6.00
CA PHE A 483 2.73 -20.98 5.29
C PHE A 483 1.38 -20.49 5.78
N ALA A 484 1.13 -19.20 5.55
CA ALA A 484 -0.13 -18.54 5.72
C ALA A 484 -0.45 -17.74 4.44
N ARG A 485 -1.66 -17.91 3.92
CA ARG A 485 -2.22 -17.14 2.80
C ARG A 485 -3.38 -16.32 3.34
N PHE A 486 -3.36 -15.02 3.10
CA PHE A 486 -4.38 -14.06 3.51
C PHE A 486 -5.06 -13.47 2.29
N GLN A 487 -6.39 -13.37 2.32
CA GLN A 487 -7.20 -12.78 1.27
C GLN A 487 -7.94 -11.56 1.82
N PRO A 488 -7.53 -10.32 1.46
CA PRO A 488 -8.10 -9.11 2.06
C PRO A 488 -9.59 -8.90 1.78
N ILE A 489 -10.06 -9.36 0.61
CA ILE A 489 -11.47 -9.27 0.19
C ILE A 489 -12.11 -10.64 0.36
N SER A 490 -12.89 -10.81 1.42
CA SER A 490 -13.55 -12.05 1.80
C SER A 490 -14.90 -11.75 2.46
N GLY A 491 -15.75 -12.77 2.59
CA GLY A 491 -17.00 -12.67 3.32
C GLY A 491 -16.83 -12.88 4.82
N LEU A 492 -17.93 -13.19 5.50
CA LEU A 492 -17.95 -13.26 6.96
C LEU A 492 -17.41 -14.60 7.49
N GLY A 493 -16.77 -14.54 8.66
CA GLY A 493 -16.29 -15.72 9.40
C GLY A 493 -14.86 -15.58 9.94
N THR A 494 -14.53 -16.37 10.96
CA THR A 494 -13.21 -16.32 11.63
C THR A 494 -12.06 -16.80 10.75
N LEU A 495 -12.33 -17.65 9.75
CA LEU A 495 -11.33 -18.22 8.82
C LEU A 495 -11.63 -17.88 7.35
N SER A 496 -12.57 -16.98 7.07
CA SER A 496 -13.03 -16.65 5.71
C SER A 496 -11.95 -16.05 4.81
N PHE A 497 -10.89 -15.52 5.43
CA PHE A 497 -9.84 -14.75 4.78
C PHE A 497 -8.47 -15.44 4.83
N MET A 498 -8.35 -16.66 5.37
CA MET A 498 -7.05 -17.23 5.67
C MET A 498 -6.95 -18.74 5.40
N LEU A 499 -5.84 -19.15 4.78
CA LEU A 499 -5.36 -20.53 4.79
C LEU A 499 -4.04 -20.61 5.55
N VAL A 500 -3.88 -21.64 6.35
CA VAL A 500 -2.62 -22.00 7.00
C VAL A 500 -2.27 -23.44 6.67
N GLY A 501 -1.01 -23.75 6.48
CA GLY A 501 -0.63 -25.10 6.10
C GLY A 501 0.85 -25.38 6.15
N ALA A 502 1.19 -26.57 5.67
CA ALA A 502 2.57 -27.02 5.57
C ALA A 502 2.86 -27.57 4.17
N ARG A 503 4.11 -27.40 3.73
CA ARG A 503 4.60 -27.85 2.42
C ARG A 503 5.87 -28.66 2.59
N VAL A 504 6.06 -29.62 1.69
CA VAL A 504 7.33 -30.29 1.44
C VAL A 504 7.89 -29.72 0.14
N HIS A 505 9.15 -29.32 0.16
CA HIS A 505 9.87 -28.69 -0.96
C HIS A 505 10.93 -29.64 -1.49
N PHE A 506 10.93 -29.85 -2.80
CA PHE A 506 11.94 -30.57 -3.56
C PHE A 506 12.73 -29.56 -4.38
N ARG A 507 13.98 -29.31 -4.01
CA ARG A 507 14.86 -28.41 -4.75
C ARG A 507 15.34 -29.12 -6.01
N VAL A 508 14.95 -28.59 -7.16
CA VAL A 508 15.30 -29.14 -8.47
C VAL A 508 16.62 -28.56 -8.96
N PHE A 509 16.85 -27.28 -8.68
CA PHE A 509 17.99 -26.54 -9.19
C PHE A 509 18.37 -25.38 -8.27
N ASP A 510 19.67 -25.17 -8.10
CA ASP A 510 20.25 -24.07 -7.32
C ASP A 510 21.68 -23.83 -7.81
N GLU A 511 21.90 -22.74 -8.55
CA GLU A 511 23.11 -22.56 -9.38
C GLU A 511 24.29 -21.88 -8.66
N GLY A 512 24.16 -21.40 -7.42
CA GLY A 512 25.27 -20.66 -6.81
C GLY A 512 25.22 -20.48 -5.31
N GLN A 513 26.38 -20.68 -4.67
CA GLN A 513 26.59 -20.56 -3.21
C GLN A 513 26.33 -19.14 -2.68
N ASP A 514 26.32 -18.12 -3.54
CA ASP A 514 26.14 -16.71 -3.16
C ASP A 514 25.12 -15.92 -4.00
N SER A 515 24.82 -16.30 -5.25
CA SER A 515 23.79 -15.65 -6.07
C SER A 515 23.44 -16.53 -7.27
N GLY A 516 22.20 -16.51 -7.72
CA GLY A 516 21.79 -17.24 -8.91
C GLY A 516 20.33 -17.68 -8.91
N PRO A 517 19.90 -18.29 -10.03
CA PRO A 517 18.59 -18.90 -10.15
C PRO A 517 18.43 -20.11 -9.23
N SER A 518 17.22 -20.25 -8.68
CA SER A 518 16.80 -21.41 -7.89
C SER A 518 15.41 -21.86 -8.28
N VAL A 519 15.19 -23.16 -8.31
CA VAL A 519 13.89 -23.76 -8.62
C VAL A 519 13.59 -24.86 -7.63
N SER A 520 12.41 -24.78 -7.00
CA SER A 520 11.87 -25.86 -6.18
C SER A 520 10.44 -26.19 -6.57
N VAL A 521 10.05 -27.45 -6.41
CA VAL A 521 8.67 -27.91 -6.51
C VAL A 521 8.16 -28.15 -5.09
N HIS A 522 6.91 -27.78 -4.80
CA HIS A 522 6.33 -28.05 -3.49
C HIS A 522 4.99 -28.75 -3.60
N LEU A 523 4.70 -29.54 -2.57
CA LEU A 523 3.40 -30.16 -2.34
C LEU A 523 3.03 -30.01 -0.87
N GLY A 524 1.77 -29.73 -0.58
CA GLY A 524 1.37 -29.43 0.78
C GLY A 524 -0.12 -29.57 1.05
N GLY A 525 -0.44 -29.51 2.34
CA GLY A 525 -1.79 -29.50 2.86
C GLY A 525 -2.05 -28.20 3.62
N SER A 526 -3.31 -27.78 3.65
CA SER A 526 -3.74 -26.57 4.36
C SER A 526 -5.10 -26.75 5.00
N ALA A 527 -5.36 -25.95 6.02
CA ALA A 527 -6.66 -25.76 6.62
C ALA A 527 -7.04 -24.26 6.61
N GLY A 528 -8.32 -23.98 6.51
CA GLY A 528 -8.88 -22.63 6.40
C GLY A 528 -9.81 -22.51 5.21
N GLN A 529 -10.31 -21.30 4.95
CA GLN A 529 -11.30 -21.08 3.91
C GLN A 529 -10.87 -19.99 2.93
N ILE A 530 -11.18 -20.20 1.65
CA ILE A 530 -11.25 -19.16 0.64
C ILE A 530 -12.71 -18.82 0.39
N GLN A 531 -13.09 -17.55 0.53
CA GLN A 531 -14.40 -17.06 0.13
C GLN A 531 -14.27 -16.13 -1.08
N VAL A 532 -15.09 -16.30 -2.11
CA VAL A 532 -14.92 -15.63 -3.40
C VAL A 532 -16.16 -14.82 -3.79
N ALA A 533 -15.93 -13.57 -4.23
CA ALA A 533 -17.00 -12.67 -4.65
C ALA A 533 -17.48 -13.07 -6.05
N VAL A 534 -18.69 -13.61 -6.15
CA VAL A 534 -19.24 -14.06 -7.44
C VAL A 534 -19.68 -12.82 -8.26
N PRO A 535 -19.44 -12.77 -9.59
CA PRO A 535 -19.73 -11.59 -10.41
C PRO A 535 -21.21 -11.18 -10.41
N ASN A 536 -21.50 -9.94 -10.86
CA ASN A 536 -22.85 -9.38 -11.10
C ASN A 536 -23.74 -9.04 -9.90
N ASN A 537 -23.19 -8.93 -8.68
CA ASN A 537 -23.97 -8.51 -7.52
C ASN A 537 -23.33 -7.28 -6.85
N GLY A 538 -24.16 -6.36 -6.35
CA GLY A 538 -23.73 -5.11 -5.71
C GLY A 538 -22.80 -5.30 -4.49
N PRO A 539 -22.39 -4.23 -3.81
CA PRO A 539 -21.41 -4.29 -2.71
C PRO A 539 -21.81 -5.19 -1.51
N SER A 540 -23.08 -5.53 -1.39
CA SER A 540 -23.66 -6.43 -0.37
C SER A 540 -23.84 -7.88 -0.84
N ALA A 541 -23.25 -8.26 -1.98
CA ALA A 541 -23.32 -9.62 -2.49
C ALA A 541 -22.78 -10.66 -1.49
N PRO A 542 -23.35 -11.87 -1.47
CA PRO A 542 -22.77 -12.98 -0.75
C PRO A 542 -21.57 -13.58 -1.49
N TYR A 543 -20.67 -14.21 -0.76
CA TYR A 543 -19.46 -14.87 -1.23
C TYR A 543 -19.66 -16.38 -1.33
N GLY A 544 -19.11 -17.02 -2.36
CA GLY A 544 -19.03 -18.48 -2.42
C GLY A 544 -18.03 -19.02 -1.40
N GLN A 545 -18.41 -20.02 -0.61
CA GLN A 545 -17.61 -20.62 0.44
C GLN A 545 -16.94 -21.91 -0.04
N SER A 546 -15.62 -22.00 0.09
CA SER A 546 -14.89 -23.26 -0.10
C SER A 546 -14.86 -24.15 1.15
N GLY A 547 -14.40 -25.38 0.97
CA GLY A 547 -14.14 -26.31 2.06
C GLY A 547 -12.98 -25.85 2.96
N LEU A 548 -12.95 -26.39 4.18
CA LEU A 548 -11.98 -26.01 5.21
C LEU A 548 -10.63 -26.74 5.09
N GLY A 549 -10.55 -27.84 4.33
CA GLY A 549 -9.32 -28.56 4.07
C GLY A 549 -8.84 -28.27 2.66
N GLY A 550 -7.53 -28.36 2.41
CA GLY A 550 -7.02 -28.27 1.07
C GLY A 550 -5.67 -28.92 0.87
N PHE A 551 -5.35 -29.19 -0.38
CA PHE A 551 -4.03 -29.60 -0.82
C PHE A 551 -3.58 -28.72 -1.98
N HIS A 552 -2.28 -28.56 -2.15
CA HIS A 552 -1.74 -27.71 -3.19
C HIS A 552 -0.41 -28.24 -3.70
N VAL A 553 -0.14 -27.91 -4.96
CA VAL A 553 1.08 -28.24 -5.67
C VAL A 553 1.51 -27.05 -6.50
N GLY A 554 2.79 -26.75 -6.53
CA GLY A 554 3.29 -25.65 -7.32
C GLY A 554 4.80 -25.66 -7.44
N THR A 555 5.32 -24.56 -7.97
CA THR A 555 6.75 -24.36 -8.10
C THR A 555 7.15 -23.01 -7.51
N ASN A 556 8.38 -22.91 -7.04
CA ASN A 556 9.01 -21.66 -6.69
C ASN A 556 10.17 -21.46 -7.65
N ILE A 557 10.17 -20.34 -8.35
CA ILE A 557 11.19 -19.94 -9.31
C ILE A 557 11.77 -18.65 -8.77
N GLY A 558 12.99 -18.70 -8.25
CA GLY A 558 13.64 -17.60 -7.58
C GLY A 558 14.95 -17.18 -8.21
N TYR A 559 15.36 -15.95 -7.94
CA TYR A 559 16.69 -15.45 -8.24
C TYR A 559 17.26 -14.78 -6.99
N ARG A 560 18.37 -15.31 -6.48
CA ARG A 560 19.08 -14.76 -5.32
C ARG A 560 20.11 -13.75 -5.78
N PHE A 561 20.03 -12.52 -5.27
CA PHE A 561 21.01 -11.46 -5.51
C PHE A 561 22.22 -11.61 -4.59
N THR A 562 21.99 -12.14 -3.40
CA THR A 562 22.99 -12.46 -2.39
C THR A 562 22.67 -13.81 -1.77
N ARG A 563 23.58 -14.36 -0.97
CA ARG A 563 23.36 -15.64 -0.27
C ARG A 563 22.05 -15.65 0.51
N ASN A 564 21.65 -14.50 1.06
CA ASN A 564 20.53 -14.36 1.97
C ASN A 564 19.30 -13.68 1.37
N VAL A 565 19.37 -13.01 0.20
CA VAL A 565 18.27 -12.19 -0.31
C VAL A 565 18.03 -12.46 -1.79
N GLY A 566 16.77 -12.71 -2.14
CA GLY A 566 16.33 -12.92 -3.51
C GLY A 566 14.88 -12.52 -3.74
N ILE A 567 14.45 -12.68 -4.98
CA ILE A 567 13.04 -12.61 -5.40
C ILE A 567 12.55 -14.00 -5.78
N PHE A 568 11.24 -14.20 -5.72
CA PHE A 568 10.61 -15.42 -6.20
C PHE A 568 9.29 -15.17 -6.91
N VAL A 569 8.96 -16.08 -7.82
CA VAL A 569 7.65 -16.27 -8.44
C VAL A 569 7.16 -17.65 -8.08
N ASN A 570 5.90 -17.75 -7.68
CA ASN A 570 5.29 -18.98 -7.20
C ASN A 570 3.91 -19.20 -7.85
N PRO A 571 3.85 -19.90 -9.01
CA PRO A 571 2.61 -20.46 -9.52
C PRO A 571 2.20 -21.68 -8.66
N ASP A 572 0.99 -21.66 -8.14
CA ASP A 572 0.49 -22.64 -7.16
C ASP A 572 -0.95 -23.03 -7.48
N PHE A 573 -1.22 -24.33 -7.55
CA PHE A 573 -2.53 -24.89 -7.79
C PHE A 573 -3.08 -25.43 -6.47
N MET A 574 -4.22 -24.89 -6.03
CA MET A 574 -4.85 -25.23 -4.76
C MET A 574 -6.21 -25.86 -4.98
N PHE A 575 -6.52 -26.86 -4.17
CA PHE A 575 -7.78 -27.58 -4.19
C PHE A 575 -8.33 -27.62 -2.76
N GLN A 576 -9.52 -27.05 -2.54
CA GLN A 576 -10.22 -27.11 -1.26
C GLN A 576 -11.25 -28.23 -1.25
N VAL A 577 -11.51 -28.81 -0.08
CA VAL A 577 -12.42 -29.94 0.18
C VAL A 577 -13.05 -29.80 1.59
N PRO A 578 -14.24 -30.37 1.85
CA PRO A 578 -15.06 -31.18 0.93
C PRO A 578 -15.79 -30.38 -0.14
N GLU A 579 -16.14 -29.12 0.16
CA GLU A 579 -16.71 -28.21 -0.83
C GLU A 579 -15.62 -27.81 -1.83
N PHE A 580 -15.69 -28.36 -3.04
CA PHE A 580 -14.61 -28.25 -4.00
C PHE A 580 -14.46 -26.81 -4.50
N LEU A 581 -13.27 -26.25 -4.28
CA LEU A 581 -12.83 -25.04 -4.95
C LEU A 581 -11.48 -25.33 -5.58
N PHE A 582 -11.31 -24.93 -6.84
CA PHE A 582 -10.02 -24.94 -7.51
C PHE A 582 -9.52 -23.51 -7.65
N ASN A 583 -8.29 -23.25 -7.20
CA ASN A 583 -7.66 -21.95 -7.25
C ASN A 583 -6.27 -22.04 -7.91
N ILE A 584 -5.97 -21.10 -8.79
CA ILE A 584 -4.64 -20.89 -9.37
C ILE A 584 -4.10 -19.58 -8.81
N ASP A 585 -3.09 -19.66 -7.95
CA ASP A 585 -2.39 -18.51 -7.40
C ASP A 585 -1.09 -18.25 -8.16
N LEU A 586 -0.82 -16.98 -8.48
CA LEU A 586 0.49 -16.50 -8.89
C LEU A 586 1.00 -15.49 -7.87
N THR A 587 2.02 -15.88 -7.09
CA THR A 587 2.63 -15.02 -6.06
C THR A 587 3.99 -14.51 -6.51
N LEU A 588 4.26 -13.22 -6.32
CA LEU A 588 5.57 -12.60 -6.48
C LEU A 588 6.01 -12.03 -5.13
N GLY A 589 7.28 -12.19 -4.77
CA GLY A 589 7.75 -11.68 -3.49
C GLY A 589 9.25 -11.72 -3.29
N LEU A 590 9.63 -11.45 -2.04
CA LEU A 590 11.00 -11.50 -1.55
C LEU A 590 11.24 -12.81 -0.81
N GLU A 591 12.40 -13.42 -1.04
CA GLU A 591 12.94 -14.54 -0.28
C GLU A 591 14.12 -14.06 0.55
N VAL A 592 14.13 -14.42 1.83
CA VAL A 592 15.27 -14.23 2.73
C VAL A 592 15.72 -15.58 3.27
N GLY A 593 16.96 -15.97 3.01
CA GLY A 593 17.58 -17.17 3.56
C GLY A 593 18.51 -16.87 4.74
N PHE A 594 18.61 -17.75 5.73
CA PHE A 594 19.51 -17.61 6.89
C PHE A 594 20.02 -18.93 7.47
#